data_AF-A0A3M0W055-F1
#
_entry.id   AF-A0A3M0W055-F1
#
_cell.length_a   1.000
_cell.length_b   1.000
_cell.length_c   1.000
_cell.angle_alpha   90.00
_cell.angle_beta   90.00
_cell.angle_gamma   90.00
#
_symmetry.space_group_name_H-M   'P 1'
#
loop_
_entity.id
_entity.type
_entity.pdbx_description
1 polymer ?
#
loop_
_entity_poly.entity_id
_entity_poly.type
_entity_poly.pdbx_seq_one_letter_code
_entity_poly.pdbx_strand_id
1 'polypeptide(L)'
;MTASLPSHLSPSRSIHVIISTKSGTEGAQQYYDDTLKPILDAHNVKRSVHTTTSTQSIIELTREVFAPHASRGSEQTILLLSGDGGLVDIVDTLHSHVLPREQTDAAGDASVFVKPTIVLFPLGTANAWAWSAGVASDPIKTLLEGKPAPLPSFEARFSPGAKLVTDEGRAREELPLNREGHAAVIHGAVVASWALHASLVALSDTAEYRKHGIQRFKMVAEEKFRISPATKPLEGVIRLVAIRPDGPAEVVRLLGLAYQGGKHVEEPNVVYETVEGVRVELEEDEEVWRQVCIDGKIIAVPKGGWVEVRIDAQTVADLVRISESGS
;
A
#
# COMPACT_ATOMS: atom_id res chain seq x y z
N MET A 1 -21.19 28.38 13.87
CA MET A 1 -21.81 27.05 13.80
C MET A 1 -20.68 26.07 13.55
N THR A 2 -20.34 25.21 14.50
CA THR A 2 -19.32 24.16 14.27
C THR A 2 -19.85 23.24 13.18
N ALA A 3 -19.13 23.13 12.06
CA ALA A 3 -19.45 22.14 11.04
C ALA A 3 -19.61 20.77 11.70
N SER A 4 -20.67 20.04 11.35
CA SER A 4 -20.88 18.67 11.85
C SER A 4 -19.67 17.83 11.44
N LEU A 5 -19.12 17.07 12.39
CA LEU A 5 -18.03 16.14 12.11
C LEU A 5 -18.43 15.16 10.98
N PRO A 6 -17.50 14.81 10.08
CA PRO A 6 -17.77 13.82 9.06
C PRO A 6 -18.03 12.44 9.68
N SER A 7 -18.71 11.56 8.94
CA SER A 7 -19.19 10.26 9.45
C SER A 7 -18.06 9.37 9.98
N HIS A 8 -16.88 9.41 9.37
CA HIS A 8 -15.71 8.66 9.82
C HIS A 8 -15.08 9.21 11.11
N LEU A 9 -15.53 10.36 11.62
CA LEU A 9 -15.19 10.88 12.95
C LEU A 9 -16.37 10.85 13.93
N SER A 10 -17.42 10.10 13.59
CA SER A 10 -18.58 9.92 14.47
C SER A 10 -18.17 9.36 15.83
N PRO A 11 -18.76 9.84 16.94
CA PRO A 11 -18.56 9.28 18.28
C PRO A 11 -18.95 7.79 18.43
N SER A 12 -19.71 7.24 17.48
CA SER A 12 -20.06 5.81 17.45
C SER A 12 -18.90 4.90 17.05
N ARG A 13 -17.83 5.45 16.46
CA ARG A 13 -16.70 4.69 15.93
C ARG A 13 -15.57 4.64 16.95
N SER A 14 -14.83 3.54 16.95
CA SER A 14 -13.54 3.49 17.66
C SER A 14 -12.49 4.21 16.81
N ILE A 15 -11.94 5.30 17.33
CA ILE A 15 -10.96 6.12 16.59
C ILE A 15 -9.56 5.80 17.14
N HIS A 16 -8.69 5.39 16.23
CA HIS A 16 -7.31 5.02 16.51
C HIS A 16 -6.38 6.00 15.78
N VAL A 17 -5.33 6.47 16.45
CA VAL A 17 -4.26 7.25 15.84
C VAL A 17 -3.00 6.41 15.86
N ILE A 18 -2.40 6.17 14.72
CA ILE A 18 -1.12 5.48 14.59
C ILE A 18 -0.07 6.51 14.25
N ILE A 19 0.96 6.63 15.08
CA ILE A 19 2.10 7.54 14.90
C ILE A 19 3.33 6.69 14.57
N SER A 20 3.73 6.70 13.30
CA SER A 20 4.93 6.01 12.84
C SER A 20 6.18 6.84 13.16
N THR A 21 7.02 6.33 14.05
CA THR A 21 8.23 7.04 14.54
C THR A 21 9.37 7.07 13.55
N LYS A 22 9.46 6.07 12.65
CA LYS A 22 10.56 5.92 11.69
C LYS A 22 10.19 6.26 10.24
N SER A 23 8.99 6.76 10.00
CA SER A 23 8.57 7.16 8.65
C SER A 23 9.10 8.55 8.29
N GLY A 24 9.63 8.68 7.06
CA GLY A 24 9.93 9.97 6.46
C GLY A 24 10.96 10.80 7.22
N THR A 25 10.56 12.01 7.60
CA THR A 25 11.38 13.00 8.31
C THR A 25 11.35 12.84 9.83
N GLU A 26 10.77 11.75 10.35
CA GLU A 26 10.53 11.52 11.78
C GLU A 26 9.61 12.58 12.43
N GLY A 27 8.90 13.37 11.63
CA GLY A 27 8.01 14.45 12.08
C GLY A 27 6.60 14.01 12.51
N ALA A 28 6.29 12.71 12.51
CA ALA A 28 4.93 12.23 12.76
C ALA A 28 4.39 12.58 14.14
N GLN A 29 5.23 12.47 15.17
CA GLN A 29 4.85 12.84 16.53
C GLN A 29 4.57 14.34 16.64
N GLN A 30 5.47 15.16 16.09
CA GLN A 30 5.30 16.61 16.08
C GLN A 30 4.03 17.03 15.33
N TYR A 31 3.79 16.45 14.14
CA TYR A 31 2.58 16.73 13.36
C TYR A 31 1.30 16.38 14.14
N TYR A 32 1.31 15.25 14.86
CA TYR A 32 0.21 14.91 15.74
C TYR A 32 0.00 15.96 16.83
N ASP A 33 1.05 16.31 17.57
CA ASP A 33 0.95 17.20 18.73
C ASP A 33 0.58 18.64 18.34
N ASP A 34 1.18 19.16 17.27
CA ASP A 34 1.05 20.56 16.87
C ASP A 34 -0.19 20.80 15.99
N THR A 35 -0.66 19.80 15.23
CA THR A 35 -1.71 19.98 14.21
C THR A 35 -2.94 19.12 14.47
N LEU A 36 -2.79 17.79 14.48
CA LEU A 36 -3.96 16.90 14.48
C LEU A 36 -4.64 16.86 15.85
N LYS A 37 -3.87 16.79 16.94
CA LYS A 37 -4.39 16.71 18.31
C LYS A 37 -5.26 17.92 18.67
N PRO A 38 -4.85 19.18 18.45
CA PRO A 38 -5.70 20.35 18.72
C PRO A 38 -7.04 20.30 17.99
N ILE A 39 -7.06 19.88 16.72
CA ILE A 39 -8.30 19.78 15.92
C ILE A 39 -9.22 18.75 16.53
N LEU A 40 -8.72 17.54 16.78
CA LEU A 40 -9.53 16.47 17.34
C LEU A 40 -10.02 16.81 18.77
N ASP A 41 -9.22 17.53 19.57
CA ASP A 41 -9.60 17.98 20.92
C ASP A 41 -10.70 19.05 20.88
N ALA A 42 -10.59 20.03 19.98
CA ALA A 42 -11.60 21.06 19.77
C ALA A 42 -12.97 20.47 19.39
N HIS A 43 -12.96 19.30 18.75
CA HIS A 43 -14.15 18.56 18.37
C HIS A 43 -14.55 17.45 19.35
N ASN A 44 -13.89 17.34 20.52
CA ASN A 44 -14.13 16.32 21.54
C ASN A 44 -14.07 14.87 21.03
N VAL A 45 -13.21 14.61 20.04
CA VAL A 45 -13.05 13.29 19.44
C VAL A 45 -12.25 12.38 20.38
N LYS A 46 -12.90 11.38 20.98
CA LYS A 46 -12.21 10.36 21.80
C LYS A 46 -11.38 9.45 20.90
N ARG A 47 -10.16 9.14 21.30
CA ARG A 47 -9.24 8.32 20.49
C ARG A 47 -8.25 7.52 21.31
N SER A 48 -7.77 6.42 20.75
CA SER A 48 -6.62 5.65 21.25
C SER A 48 -5.40 5.95 20.40
N VAL A 49 -4.30 6.38 21.03
CA VAL A 49 -3.05 6.72 20.33
C VAL A 49 -2.06 5.58 20.45
N HIS A 50 -1.45 5.20 19.33
CA HIS A 50 -0.52 4.10 19.20
C HIS A 50 0.77 4.61 18.54
N THR A 51 1.89 4.53 19.24
CA THR A 51 3.19 4.94 18.71
C THR A 51 4.00 3.71 18.33
N THR A 52 4.48 3.63 17.10
CA THR A 52 5.22 2.46 16.62
C THR A 52 6.62 2.40 17.25
N THR A 53 7.10 1.20 17.56
CA THR A 53 8.46 0.97 18.10
C THR A 53 9.31 0.12 17.16
N SER A 54 8.69 -0.60 16.23
CA SER A 54 9.34 -1.49 15.27
C SER A 54 8.64 -1.44 13.91
N THR A 55 9.22 -2.11 12.91
CA THR A 55 8.59 -2.35 11.61
C THR A 55 7.38 -3.29 11.71
N GLN A 56 7.20 -3.97 12.85
CA GLN A 56 6.13 -4.94 13.07
C GLN A 56 4.92 -4.33 13.79
N SER A 57 5.06 -3.15 14.40
CA SER A 57 4.04 -2.57 15.28
C SER A 57 2.67 -2.40 14.60
N ILE A 58 2.63 -1.98 13.33
CA ILE A 58 1.36 -1.80 12.60
C ILE A 58 0.71 -3.15 12.29
N ILE A 59 1.51 -4.16 11.94
CA ILE A 59 1.05 -5.52 11.68
C ILE A 59 0.46 -6.13 12.97
N GLU A 60 1.17 -5.99 14.09
CA GLU A 60 0.71 -6.43 15.42
C GLU A 60 -0.60 -5.74 15.83
N LEU A 61 -0.66 -4.41 15.74
CA LEU A 61 -1.88 -3.64 16.01
C LEU A 61 -3.05 -4.10 15.14
N THR A 62 -2.79 -4.34 13.85
CA THR A 62 -3.83 -4.79 12.92
C THR A 62 -4.32 -6.17 13.30
N ARG A 63 -3.42 -7.11 13.61
CA ARG A 63 -3.76 -8.48 14.00
C ARG A 63 -4.50 -8.56 15.32
N GLU A 64 -4.07 -7.78 16.32
CA GLU A 64 -4.54 -7.92 17.70
C GLU A 64 -5.74 -7.04 18.03
N VAL A 65 -5.89 -5.91 17.32
CA VAL A 65 -6.94 -4.92 17.59
C VAL A 65 -7.89 -4.78 16.40
N PHE A 66 -7.37 -4.35 15.23
CA PHE A 66 -8.25 -3.91 14.15
C PHE A 66 -9.01 -5.06 13.49
N ALA A 67 -8.33 -6.14 13.17
CA ALA A 67 -8.92 -7.34 12.58
C ALA A 67 -10.01 -7.95 13.48
N PRO A 68 -9.76 -8.27 14.77
CA PRO A 68 -10.80 -8.80 15.66
C PRO A 68 -12.00 -7.87 15.83
N HIS A 69 -11.77 -6.55 15.90
CA HIS A 69 -12.85 -5.57 16.01
C HIS A 69 -13.69 -5.53 14.74
N ALA A 70 -13.04 -5.53 13.58
CA ALA A 70 -13.70 -5.52 12.28
C ALA A 70 -14.54 -6.78 12.05
N SER A 71 -14.04 -7.96 12.44
CA SER A 71 -14.77 -9.23 12.38
C SER A 71 -15.98 -9.31 13.32
N ARG A 72 -16.01 -8.50 14.39
CA ARG A 72 -17.13 -8.38 15.34
C ARG A 72 -18.11 -7.27 14.97
N GLY A 73 -18.02 -6.72 13.76
CA GLY A 73 -18.89 -5.65 13.27
C GLY A 73 -18.64 -4.29 13.93
N SER A 74 -17.49 -4.08 14.56
CA SER A 74 -17.16 -2.80 15.19
C SER A 74 -16.71 -1.79 14.14
N GLU A 75 -17.38 -0.64 14.09
CA GLU A 75 -16.97 0.49 13.27
C GLU A 75 -15.68 1.12 13.81
N GLN A 76 -14.68 1.26 12.93
CA GLN A 76 -13.36 1.77 13.29
C GLN A 76 -12.89 2.84 12.31
N THR A 77 -12.15 3.82 12.82
CA THR A 77 -11.41 4.79 12.01
C THR A 77 -9.97 4.82 12.45
N ILE A 78 -9.05 4.64 11.51
CA ILE A 78 -7.60 4.63 11.72
C ILE A 78 -7.01 5.88 11.07
N LEU A 79 -6.53 6.82 11.90
CA LEU A 79 -5.75 7.98 11.48
C LEU A 79 -4.29 7.56 11.39
N LEU A 80 -3.81 7.28 10.18
CA LEU A 80 -2.51 6.70 9.92
C LEU A 80 -1.49 7.79 9.59
N LEU A 81 -0.69 8.19 10.58
CA LEU A 81 0.45 9.09 10.41
C LEU A 81 1.68 8.25 10.08
N SER A 82 1.78 7.85 8.81
CA SER A 82 2.80 6.95 8.28
C SER A 82 3.06 7.21 6.80
N GLY A 83 3.94 6.43 6.19
CA GLY A 83 4.02 6.30 4.74
C GLY A 83 3.12 5.18 4.20
N ASP A 84 3.13 5.01 2.88
CA ASP A 84 2.32 3.97 2.20
C ASP A 84 2.60 2.55 2.73
N GLY A 85 3.82 2.26 3.21
CA GLY A 85 4.14 0.97 3.82
C GLY A 85 3.21 0.62 4.99
N GLY A 86 2.83 1.59 5.83
CA GLY A 86 1.87 1.35 6.91
C GLY A 86 0.45 1.05 6.41
N LEU A 87 0.05 1.61 5.27
CA LEU A 87 -1.23 1.31 4.63
C LEU A 87 -1.23 -0.12 4.10
N VAL A 88 -0.14 -0.50 3.43
CA VAL A 88 0.07 -1.84 2.86
C VAL A 88 0.10 -2.90 3.96
N ASP A 89 0.77 -2.63 5.08
CA ASP A 89 0.79 -3.54 6.23
C ASP A 89 -0.60 -3.79 6.80
N ILE A 90 -1.45 -2.76 6.90
CA ILE A 90 -2.85 -2.92 7.33
C ILE A 90 -3.62 -3.79 6.33
N VAL A 91 -3.54 -3.49 5.02
CA VAL A 91 -4.27 -4.22 3.98
C VAL A 91 -3.87 -5.69 3.94
N ASP A 92 -2.58 -5.97 3.87
CA ASP A 92 -2.03 -7.33 3.80
C ASP A 92 -2.39 -8.17 5.05
N THR A 93 -2.32 -7.53 6.23
CA THR A 93 -2.69 -8.19 7.50
C THR A 93 -4.19 -8.46 7.57
N LEU A 94 -5.05 -7.52 7.14
CA LEU A 94 -6.50 -7.73 7.15
C LEU A 94 -6.91 -8.86 6.19
N HIS A 95 -6.32 -8.94 4.99
CA HIS A 95 -6.55 -10.05 4.08
C HIS A 95 -6.13 -11.40 4.67
N SER A 96 -4.97 -11.43 5.31
CA SER A 96 -4.46 -12.65 5.94
C SER A 96 -5.29 -13.12 7.14
N HIS A 97 -5.97 -12.20 7.85
CA HIS A 97 -6.61 -12.49 9.14
C HIS A 97 -8.14 -12.39 9.16
N VAL A 98 -8.80 -11.74 8.19
CA VAL A 98 -10.19 -11.27 8.40
C VAL A 98 -11.26 -11.83 7.48
N LEU A 99 -11.02 -12.17 6.20
CA LEU A 99 -12.17 -12.69 5.43
C LEU A 99 -12.57 -14.09 5.96
N PRO A 100 -13.86 -14.30 6.32
CA PRO A 100 -14.27 -15.48 7.04
C PRO A 100 -14.04 -16.76 6.20
N ARG A 101 -13.72 -17.88 6.87
CA ARG A 101 -14.41 -19.14 6.51
C ARG A 101 -15.90 -18.82 6.53
N GLU A 102 -16.72 -19.48 5.74
CA GLU A 102 -18.11 -19.71 6.16
C GLU A 102 -18.08 -20.54 7.47
N GLN A 103 -17.59 -19.95 8.55
CA GLN A 103 -17.73 -20.41 9.91
C GLN A 103 -18.93 -19.65 10.40
N THR A 104 -20.08 -20.29 10.21
CA THR A 104 -21.12 -20.21 11.22
C THR A 104 -20.43 -20.32 12.58
N ASP A 105 -20.60 -19.33 13.42
CA ASP A 105 -20.29 -19.48 14.84
C ASP A 105 -21.00 -20.77 15.33
N ALA A 106 -20.59 -21.35 16.46
CA ALA A 106 -21.33 -22.49 17.05
C ALA A 106 -22.82 -22.17 17.33
N ALA A 107 -23.22 -20.90 17.21
CA ALA A 107 -24.57 -20.35 17.31
C ALA A 107 -25.27 -20.07 15.96
N GLY A 108 -24.61 -20.27 14.81
CA GLY A 108 -25.22 -20.10 13.48
C GLY A 108 -25.38 -18.66 12.99
N ASP A 109 -24.74 -17.68 13.62
CA ASP A 109 -24.84 -16.27 13.22
C ASP A 109 -23.77 -15.90 12.18
N ALA A 110 -24.14 -15.07 11.20
CA ALA A 110 -23.23 -14.65 10.14
C ALA A 110 -22.24 -13.61 10.68
N SER A 111 -20.93 -13.86 10.60
CA SER A 111 -19.94 -12.85 10.99
C SER A 111 -20.11 -11.56 10.18
N VAL A 112 -20.43 -10.47 10.87
CA VAL A 112 -20.59 -9.14 10.26
C VAL A 112 -19.21 -8.50 10.19
N PHE A 113 -18.52 -8.63 9.06
CA PHE A 113 -17.29 -7.89 8.84
C PHE A 113 -17.58 -6.43 8.49
N VAL A 114 -17.06 -5.50 9.28
CA VAL A 114 -17.12 -4.05 9.02
C VAL A 114 -15.73 -3.54 8.69
N LYS A 115 -15.55 -3.01 7.48
CA LYS A 115 -14.28 -2.47 7.01
C LYS A 115 -13.81 -1.33 7.90
N PRO A 116 -12.56 -1.35 8.42
CA PRO A 116 -11.99 -0.17 9.02
C PRO A 116 -11.86 0.94 7.97
N THR A 117 -12.12 2.17 8.39
CA THR A 117 -11.92 3.37 7.58
C THR A 117 -10.56 3.98 7.87
N ILE A 118 -9.74 4.21 6.85
CA ILE A 118 -8.39 4.75 6.99
C ILE A 118 -8.37 6.21 6.52
N VAL A 119 -7.76 7.08 7.31
CA VAL A 119 -7.38 8.44 6.91
C VAL A 119 -5.87 8.51 6.90
N LEU A 120 -5.29 8.78 5.72
CA LEU A 120 -3.84 8.80 5.55
C LEU A 120 -3.28 10.20 5.80
N PHE A 121 -2.25 10.27 6.63
CA PHE A 121 -1.41 11.45 6.84
C PHE A 121 -0.02 11.08 6.31
N PRO A 122 0.30 11.45 5.05
CA PRO A 122 1.44 10.92 4.33
C PRO A 122 2.75 11.57 4.77
N LEU A 123 3.25 11.10 5.91
CA LEU A 123 4.48 11.58 6.56
C LEU A 123 5.67 10.67 6.23
N GLY A 124 5.52 9.77 5.26
CA GLY A 124 6.60 8.95 4.71
C GLY A 124 7.43 9.64 3.62
N THR A 125 8.51 8.98 3.20
CA THR A 125 9.48 9.49 2.23
C THR A 125 8.97 9.45 0.79
N ALA A 126 8.14 8.47 0.43
CA ALA A 126 7.64 8.24 -0.92
C ALA A 126 6.19 7.72 -0.84
N ASN A 127 5.23 8.64 -0.79
CA ASN A 127 3.81 8.33 -0.60
C ASN A 127 3.09 8.30 -1.96
N ALA A 128 3.52 7.39 -2.85
CA ALA A 128 2.99 7.23 -4.19
C ALA A 128 1.46 7.08 -4.20
N TRP A 129 0.92 6.31 -3.26
CA TRP A 129 -0.52 6.13 -3.10
C TRP A 129 -1.19 7.44 -2.67
N ALA A 130 -0.63 8.14 -1.67
CA ALA A 130 -1.19 9.40 -1.17
C ALA A 130 -1.23 10.51 -2.23
N TRP A 131 -0.19 10.59 -3.08
CA TRP A 131 -0.15 11.52 -4.21
C TRP A 131 -1.16 11.13 -5.27
N SER A 132 -1.20 9.85 -5.64
CA SER A 132 -2.17 9.35 -6.62
C SER A 132 -3.59 9.67 -6.17
N ALA A 133 -3.93 9.45 -4.90
CA ALA A 133 -5.26 9.67 -4.35
C ALA A 133 -5.62 11.14 -4.07
N GLY A 134 -4.70 12.09 -4.32
CA GLY A 134 -4.88 13.51 -4.01
C GLY A 134 -4.83 13.87 -2.52
N VAL A 135 -4.57 12.89 -1.65
CA VAL A 135 -4.56 13.06 -0.18
C VAL A 135 -3.29 13.77 0.30
N ALA A 136 -2.18 13.63 -0.43
CA ALA A 136 -0.89 14.20 -0.06
C ALA A 136 -0.86 15.74 0.01
N SER A 137 -1.73 16.41 -0.74
CA SER A 137 -1.76 17.87 -0.80
C SER A 137 -2.32 18.52 0.48
N ASP A 138 -3.40 17.96 1.03
CA ASP A 138 -4.06 18.48 2.23
C ASP A 138 -4.76 17.35 3.01
N PRO A 139 -4.03 16.66 3.90
CA PRO A 139 -4.59 15.56 4.68
C PRO A 139 -5.62 16.04 5.72
N ILE A 140 -5.56 17.30 6.18
CA ILE A 140 -6.53 17.87 7.13
C ILE A 140 -7.85 18.15 6.41
N LYS A 141 -7.81 18.74 5.22
CA LYS A 141 -9.01 18.88 4.40
C LYS A 141 -9.60 17.52 4.06
N THR A 142 -8.77 16.53 3.73
CA THR A 142 -9.24 15.16 3.50
C THR A 142 -9.91 14.56 4.73
N LEU A 143 -9.33 14.77 5.92
CA LEU A 143 -9.93 14.35 7.19
C LEU A 143 -11.32 14.99 7.42
N LEU A 144 -11.48 16.28 7.13
CA LEU A 144 -12.68 17.03 7.51
C LEU A 144 -13.79 17.00 6.44
N GLU A 145 -13.43 16.96 5.16
CA GLU A 145 -14.36 17.08 4.03
C GLU A 145 -14.46 15.80 3.19
N GLY A 146 -13.53 14.87 3.36
CA GLY A 146 -13.47 13.63 2.59
C GLY A 146 -14.59 12.65 2.93
N LYS A 147 -14.71 11.62 2.10
CA LYS A 147 -15.65 10.50 2.31
C LYS A 147 -14.90 9.17 2.18
N PRO A 148 -15.26 8.16 2.99
CA PRO A 148 -14.75 6.81 2.82
C PRO A 148 -15.14 6.24 1.46
N ALA A 149 -14.21 5.55 0.80
CA ALA A 149 -14.45 4.77 -0.40
C ALA A 149 -13.66 3.45 -0.32
N PRO A 150 -14.14 2.35 -0.93
CA PRO A 150 -13.44 1.08 -0.92
C PRO A 150 -12.01 1.22 -1.43
N LEU A 151 -11.03 0.67 -0.69
CA LEU A 151 -9.63 0.63 -1.09
C LEU A 151 -9.37 -0.64 -1.93
N PRO A 152 -9.11 -0.54 -3.24
CA PRO A 152 -8.74 -1.71 -4.03
C PRO A 152 -7.39 -2.26 -3.58
N SER A 153 -7.26 -3.57 -3.70
CA SER A 153 -6.02 -4.31 -3.48
C SER A 153 -5.87 -5.37 -4.57
N PHE A 154 -4.70 -5.97 -4.66
CA PHE A 154 -4.41 -7.09 -5.52
C PHE A 154 -3.76 -8.22 -4.72
N GLU A 155 -4.02 -9.46 -5.12
CA GLU A 155 -3.32 -10.64 -4.64
C GLU A 155 -2.14 -10.94 -5.57
N ALA A 156 -0.95 -11.08 -5.00
CA ALA A 156 0.22 -11.64 -5.68
C ALA A 156 0.46 -13.06 -5.15
N ARG A 157 0.22 -14.06 -6.00
CA ARG A 157 0.40 -15.48 -5.73
C ARG A 157 1.70 -15.98 -6.32
N PHE A 158 2.44 -16.76 -5.55
CA PHE A 158 3.76 -17.24 -5.94
C PHE A 158 3.82 -18.76 -6.06
N SER A 159 4.70 -19.23 -6.94
CA SER A 159 5.08 -20.64 -7.02
C SER A 159 5.73 -21.13 -5.71
N PRO A 160 5.62 -22.44 -5.39
CA PRO A 160 6.27 -23.01 -4.20
C PRO A 160 7.76 -22.68 -4.11
N GLY A 161 8.23 -22.38 -2.89
CA GLY A 161 9.63 -22.05 -2.61
C GLY A 161 9.99 -20.57 -2.76
N ALA A 162 9.03 -19.70 -3.13
CA ALA A 162 9.23 -18.26 -3.07
C ALA A 162 9.41 -17.78 -1.63
N LYS A 163 10.34 -16.84 -1.42
CA LYS A 163 10.71 -16.34 -0.08
C LYS A 163 10.76 -14.83 -0.04
N LEU A 164 10.32 -14.25 1.08
CA LEU A 164 10.53 -12.84 1.36
C LEU A 164 12.03 -12.59 1.57
N VAL A 165 12.56 -11.59 0.90
CA VAL A 165 13.93 -11.12 1.04
C VAL A 165 13.97 -10.09 2.15
N THR A 166 14.69 -10.41 3.22
CA THR A 166 14.86 -9.53 4.39
C THR A 166 16.34 -9.27 4.66
N ASP A 167 16.63 -8.45 5.68
CA ASP A 167 17.99 -8.08 6.09
C ASP A 167 18.85 -7.59 4.92
N GLU A 168 18.34 -6.63 4.14
CA GLU A 168 19.06 -6.00 3.02
C GLU A 168 19.54 -7.00 1.95
N GLY A 169 18.77 -8.08 1.74
CA GLY A 169 19.13 -9.12 0.78
C GLY A 169 19.86 -10.32 1.37
N ARG A 170 20.20 -10.32 2.67
CA ARG A 170 20.99 -11.39 3.31
C ARG A 170 20.14 -12.50 3.91
N ALA A 171 18.89 -12.23 4.29
CA ALA A 171 18.02 -13.19 4.94
C ALA A 171 16.82 -13.55 4.06
N ARG A 172 16.22 -14.72 4.32
CA ARG A 172 15.04 -15.22 3.63
C ARG A 172 14.01 -15.72 4.64
N GLU A 173 12.78 -15.25 4.50
CA GLU A 173 11.64 -15.63 5.34
C GLU A 173 10.56 -16.30 4.48
N GLU A 174 9.81 -17.22 5.10
CA GLU A 174 8.69 -17.87 4.41
C GLU A 174 7.57 -16.87 4.18
N LEU A 175 6.94 -16.97 3.01
CA LEU A 175 5.76 -16.17 2.69
C LEU A 175 4.53 -16.69 3.43
N PRO A 176 3.58 -15.81 3.80
CA PRO A 176 2.31 -16.28 4.30
C PRO A 176 1.59 -17.08 3.21
N LEU A 177 0.93 -18.15 3.64
CA LEU A 177 0.09 -18.93 2.74
C LEU A 177 -1.30 -18.29 2.66
N ASN A 178 -1.95 -18.49 1.52
CA ASN A 178 -3.36 -18.19 1.37
C ASN A 178 -4.17 -19.03 2.37
N ARG A 179 -5.44 -18.68 2.53
CA ARG A 179 -6.28 -19.32 3.55
C ARG A 179 -6.42 -20.83 3.40
N GLU A 180 -6.34 -21.34 2.18
CA GLU A 180 -6.40 -22.77 1.91
C GLU A 180 -5.08 -23.49 2.24
N GLY A 181 -4.00 -22.75 2.48
CA GLY A 181 -2.66 -23.30 2.72
C GLY A 181 -1.99 -23.83 1.44
N HIS A 182 -2.53 -23.51 0.26
CA HIS A 182 -2.12 -24.10 -1.01
C HIS A 182 -1.15 -23.23 -1.81
N ALA A 183 -1.06 -21.94 -1.51
CA ALA A 183 -0.20 -21.02 -2.24
C ALA A 183 0.37 -19.92 -1.36
N ALA A 184 1.62 -19.56 -1.58
CA ALA A 184 2.21 -18.37 -0.98
C ALA A 184 1.58 -17.12 -1.61
N VAL A 185 1.10 -16.19 -0.79
CA VAL A 185 0.43 -14.97 -1.25
C VAL A 185 0.91 -13.74 -0.48
N ILE A 186 0.92 -12.59 -1.15
CA ILE A 186 1.04 -11.27 -0.53
C ILE A 186 -0.05 -10.40 -1.15
N HIS A 187 -0.73 -9.59 -0.33
CA HIS A 187 -1.65 -8.59 -0.86
C HIS A 187 -0.96 -7.23 -0.93
N GLY A 188 -1.16 -6.54 -2.04
CA GLY A 188 -0.69 -5.17 -2.23
C GLY A 188 -1.83 -4.21 -2.55
N ALA A 189 -1.56 -2.93 -2.45
CA ALA A 189 -2.49 -1.83 -2.73
C ALA A 189 -1.92 -0.81 -3.72
N VAL A 190 -0.63 -0.86 -4.06
CA VAL A 190 0.02 0.18 -4.89
C VAL A 190 0.61 -0.36 -6.19
N VAL A 191 1.59 -1.25 -6.13
CA VAL A 191 2.41 -1.69 -7.26
C VAL A 191 2.96 -3.11 -7.08
N ALA A 192 2.84 -3.91 -8.14
CA ALA A 192 3.63 -5.12 -8.34
C ALA A 192 4.59 -4.88 -9.51
N SER A 193 5.85 -5.29 -9.36
CA SER A 193 6.89 -5.02 -10.35
C SER A 193 7.99 -6.08 -10.35
N TRP A 194 8.72 -6.15 -11.46
CA TRP A 194 9.78 -7.11 -11.70
C TRP A 194 10.93 -6.44 -12.49
N ALA A 195 12.05 -7.15 -12.64
CA ALA A 195 13.24 -6.73 -13.37
C ALA A 195 13.76 -5.38 -12.86
N LEU A 196 14.03 -4.43 -13.78
CA LEU A 196 14.66 -3.14 -13.48
C LEU A 196 14.07 -2.44 -12.26
N HIS A 197 12.74 -2.32 -12.17
CA HIS A 197 12.11 -1.62 -11.05
C HIS A 197 12.32 -2.36 -9.72
N ALA A 198 12.12 -3.68 -9.70
CA ALA A 198 12.34 -4.48 -8.50
C ALA A 198 13.81 -4.45 -8.06
N SER A 199 14.76 -4.51 -9.00
CA SER A 199 16.20 -4.40 -8.72
C SER A 199 16.55 -3.02 -8.15
N LEU A 200 15.98 -1.94 -8.67
CA LEU A 200 16.19 -0.58 -8.13
C LEU A 200 15.66 -0.47 -6.70
N VAL A 201 14.47 -1.01 -6.43
CA VAL A 201 13.91 -1.03 -5.07
C VAL A 201 14.80 -1.85 -4.13
N ALA A 202 15.20 -3.05 -4.52
CA ALA A 202 16.09 -3.90 -3.73
C ALA A 202 17.44 -3.24 -3.42
N LEU A 203 18.08 -2.63 -4.43
CA LEU A 203 19.35 -1.90 -4.26
C LEU A 203 19.19 -0.68 -3.35
N SER A 204 18.09 0.06 -3.49
CA SER A 204 17.81 1.25 -2.68
C SER A 204 17.67 0.95 -1.19
N ASP A 205 17.35 -0.31 -0.85
CA ASP A 205 17.12 -0.72 0.54
C ASP A 205 18.39 -1.16 1.28
N THR A 206 19.53 -1.23 0.59
CA THR A 206 20.83 -1.52 1.22
C THR A 206 21.30 -0.39 2.14
N ALA A 207 22.13 -0.69 3.15
CA ALA A 207 22.70 0.32 4.05
C ALA A 207 23.44 1.45 3.31
N GLU A 208 24.13 1.10 2.21
CA GLU A 208 24.84 2.06 1.38
C GLU A 208 23.91 3.12 0.79
N TYR A 209 22.73 2.73 0.31
CA TYR A 209 21.79 3.65 -0.33
C TYR A 209 20.78 4.26 0.64
N ARG A 210 20.48 3.58 1.75
CA ARG A 210 19.60 4.11 2.81
C ARG A 210 20.10 5.43 3.39
N LYS A 211 21.43 5.63 3.48
CA LYS A 211 22.06 6.89 3.95
C LYS A 211 21.67 8.11 3.12
N HIS A 212 21.23 7.91 1.87
CA HIS A 212 20.78 8.99 0.99
C HIS A 212 19.31 9.38 1.18
N GLY A 213 18.58 8.75 2.12
CA GLY A 213 17.21 9.12 2.46
C GLY A 213 16.29 9.12 1.24
N ILE A 214 15.48 10.17 1.05
CA ILE A 214 14.63 10.35 -0.15
C ILE A 214 15.42 10.39 -1.46
N GLN A 215 16.69 10.82 -1.41
CA GLN A 215 17.48 11.01 -2.62
C GLN A 215 17.82 9.70 -3.31
N ARG A 216 17.70 8.55 -2.62
CA ARG A 216 17.85 7.23 -3.24
C ARG A 216 16.71 6.90 -4.22
N PHE A 217 15.58 7.60 -4.10
CA PHE A 217 14.43 7.48 -4.98
C PHE A 217 14.25 8.69 -5.88
N LYS A 218 15.23 9.60 -5.98
CA LYS A 218 15.07 10.93 -6.61
C LYS A 218 14.62 10.89 -8.07
N MET A 219 14.85 9.78 -8.78
CA MET A 219 14.36 9.56 -10.16
C MET A 219 12.90 9.07 -10.26
N VAL A 220 12.21 8.83 -9.13
CA VAL A 220 10.82 8.33 -9.08
C VAL A 220 9.98 9.09 -8.05
N ALA A 221 10.59 9.66 -7.01
CA ALA A 221 9.95 10.41 -5.92
C ALA A 221 9.53 11.85 -6.29
N GLU A 222 9.63 12.22 -7.55
CA GLU A 222 9.17 13.52 -8.04
C GLU A 222 7.71 13.44 -8.46
N GLU A 223 6.90 14.41 -8.03
CA GLU A 223 5.47 14.58 -8.39
C GLU A 223 5.19 14.46 -9.89
N LYS A 224 6.21 14.70 -10.73
CA LYS A 224 6.13 14.67 -12.19
C LYS A 224 6.31 13.29 -12.81
N PHE A 225 6.75 12.27 -12.05
CA PHE A 225 6.96 10.93 -12.58
C PHE A 225 5.62 10.20 -12.75
N ARG A 226 5.06 10.25 -13.96
CA ARG A 226 3.72 9.72 -14.25
C ARG A 226 3.79 8.39 -15.00
N ILE A 227 4.11 7.31 -14.28
CA ILE A 227 4.28 5.96 -14.87
C ILE A 227 2.99 5.35 -15.43
N SER A 228 1.83 5.71 -14.87
CA SER A 228 0.52 5.24 -15.31
C SER A 228 -0.44 6.43 -15.50
N PRO A 229 -0.38 7.11 -16.65
CA PRO A 229 -1.07 8.38 -16.84
C PRO A 229 -2.60 8.30 -16.82
N ALA A 230 -3.19 7.17 -17.20
CA ALA A 230 -4.63 6.99 -17.19
C ALA A 230 -5.19 6.58 -15.82
N THR A 231 -4.35 6.31 -14.80
CA THR A 231 -4.83 5.84 -13.50
C THR A 231 -5.71 6.85 -12.79
N LYS A 232 -6.91 6.40 -12.39
CA LYS A 232 -7.78 7.11 -11.47
C LYS A 232 -7.69 6.49 -10.07
N PRO A 233 -7.74 7.31 -9.01
CA PRO A 233 -7.72 6.80 -7.64
C PRO A 233 -8.90 5.88 -7.35
N LEU A 234 -8.62 4.74 -6.69
CA LEU A 234 -9.61 3.75 -6.26
C LEU A 234 -10.44 3.12 -7.41
N GLU A 235 -9.94 3.18 -8.65
CA GLU A 235 -10.67 2.63 -9.81
C GLU A 235 -10.80 1.10 -9.78
N GLY A 236 -9.92 0.41 -9.04
CA GLY A 236 -10.00 -1.03 -8.87
C GLY A 236 -9.63 -1.83 -10.12
N VAL A 237 -8.68 -1.33 -10.89
CA VAL A 237 -8.16 -2.01 -12.09
C VAL A 237 -6.64 -2.14 -12.00
N ILE A 238 -6.09 -3.24 -12.53
CA ILE A 238 -4.65 -3.37 -12.74
C ILE A 238 -4.32 -2.77 -14.11
N ARG A 239 -3.37 -1.83 -14.13
CA ARG A 239 -2.77 -1.34 -15.37
C ARG A 239 -1.39 -1.95 -15.54
N LEU A 240 -1.23 -2.74 -16.60
CA LEU A 240 0.05 -3.31 -16.98
C LEU A 240 0.86 -2.24 -17.72
N VAL A 241 2.08 -1.98 -17.24
CA VAL A 241 3.11 -1.24 -17.97
C VAL A 241 4.26 -2.21 -18.20
N ALA A 242 4.47 -2.66 -19.44
CA ALA A 242 5.61 -3.52 -19.77
C ALA A 242 6.50 -2.85 -20.82
N ILE A 243 7.75 -2.61 -20.47
CA ILE A 243 8.74 -1.96 -21.33
C ILE A 243 9.61 -3.05 -21.96
N ARG A 244 9.75 -3.02 -23.30
CA ARG A 244 10.64 -3.90 -24.08
C ARG A 244 11.74 -3.06 -24.72
N PRO A 245 12.77 -2.66 -23.95
CA PRO A 245 13.71 -1.66 -24.41
C PRO A 245 14.76 -2.28 -25.34
N ASP A 246 15.13 -1.57 -26.40
CA ASP A 246 16.25 -1.91 -27.28
C ASP A 246 17.58 -1.41 -26.68
N GLY A 247 17.86 -1.84 -25.45
CA GLY A 247 19.08 -1.53 -24.71
C GLY A 247 18.98 -0.36 -23.71
N PRO A 248 20.07 -0.04 -22.99
CA PRO A 248 20.04 0.85 -21.83
C PRO A 248 19.69 2.30 -22.15
N ALA A 249 20.12 2.83 -23.30
CA ALA A 249 19.80 4.20 -23.70
C ALA A 249 18.30 4.39 -23.92
N GLU A 250 17.64 3.36 -24.43
CA GLU A 250 16.19 3.37 -24.66
C GLU A 250 15.41 3.33 -23.35
N VAL A 251 15.88 2.57 -22.35
CA VAL A 251 15.32 2.62 -20.98
C VAL A 251 15.34 4.05 -20.44
N VAL A 252 16.49 4.73 -20.53
CA VAL A 252 16.62 6.11 -20.03
C VAL A 252 15.68 7.05 -20.78
N ARG A 253 15.56 6.92 -22.10
CA ARG A 253 14.64 7.72 -22.92
C ARG A 253 13.19 7.53 -22.48
N LEU A 254 12.74 6.28 -22.35
CA LEU A 254 11.37 5.95 -21.95
C LEU A 254 11.04 6.43 -20.53
N LEU A 255 11.96 6.24 -19.57
CA LEU A 255 11.80 6.81 -18.23
C LEU A 255 11.72 8.34 -18.27
N GLY A 256 12.49 8.99 -19.14
CA GLY A 256 12.40 10.42 -19.39
C GLY A 256 11.05 10.88 -19.94
N LEU A 257 10.35 10.05 -20.71
CA LEU A 257 9.00 10.35 -21.21
C LEU A 257 7.92 10.21 -20.12
N ALA A 258 8.13 9.36 -19.11
CA ALA A 258 7.24 9.28 -17.96
C ALA A 258 7.16 10.61 -17.18
N TYR A 259 8.26 11.37 -17.16
CA TYR A 259 8.33 12.72 -16.62
C TYR A 259 7.62 13.79 -17.45
N GLN A 260 7.35 13.50 -18.73
CA GLN A 260 6.72 14.43 -19.66
C GLN A 260 5.20 14.22 -19.72
N GLY A 261 4.59 13.94 -18.57
CA GLY A 261 3.16 13.66 -18.45
C GLY A 261 2.77 12.23 -18.81
N GLY A 262 3.72 11.28 -18.77
CA GLY A 262 3.45 9.87 -19.03
C GLY A 262 3.45 9.46 -20.50
N LYS A 263 4.17 10.19 -21.37
CA LYS A 263 4.20 9.94 -22.81
C LYS A 263 4.85 8.61 -23.22
N HIS A 264 5.55 7.95 -22.30
CA HIS A 264 6.17 6.65 -22.56
C HIS A 264 5.14 5.59 -22.96
N VAL A 265 3.87 5.73 -22.55
CA VAL A 265 2.80 4.79 -22.93
C VAL A 265 2.37 4.89 -24.39
N GLU A 266 2.80 5.93 -25.11
CA GLU A 266 2.54 6.12 -26.53
C GLU A 266 3.60 5.44 -27.42
N GLU A 267 4.68 4.97 -26.81
CA GLU A 267 5.82 4.40 -27.52
C GLU A 267 5.56 2.93 -27.90
N PRO A 268 5.96 2.49 -29.11
CA PRO A 268 5.61 1.16 -29.63
C PRO A 268 6.23 0.00 -28.84
N ASN A 269 7.26 0.26 -28.06
CA ASN A 269 7.94 -0.71 -27.20
C ASN A 269 7.41 -0.71 -25.75
N VAL A 270 6.33 0.00 -25.48
CA VAL A 270 5.64 0.02 -24.19
C VAL A 270 4.24 -0.55 -24.36
N VAL A 271 3.96 -1.64 -23.63
CA VAL A 271 2.59 -2.14 -23.46
C VAL A 271 1.96 -1.37 -22.32
N TYR A 272 0.81 -0.74 -22.58
CA TYR A 272 0.01 -0.07 -21.57
C TYR A 272 -1.47 -0.39 -21.73
N GLU A 273 -1.98 -1.25 -20.85
CA GLU A 273 -3.37 -1.72 -20.93
C GLU A 273 -3.93 -2.11 -19.57
N THR A 274 -5.26 -2.20 -19.48
CA THR A 274 -5.95 -2.73 -18.32
C THR A 274 -6.06 -4.24 -18.44
N VAL A 275 -5.71 -4.95 -17.37
CA VAL A 275 -5.78 -6.42 -17.29
C VAL A 275 -6.51 -6.86 -16.02
N GLU A 276 -7.14 -8.03 -16.06
CA GLU A 276 -7.70 -8.67 -14.86
C GLU A 276 -6.59 -9.28 -13.97
N GLY A 277 -5.47 -9.63 -14.59
CA GLY A 277 -4.29 -10.13 -13.92
C GLY A 277 -3.15 -10.38 -14.89
N VAL A 278 -1.97 -10.60 -14.34
CA VAL A 278 -0.73 -10.89 -15.09
C VAL A 278 0.00 -12.03 -14.41
N ARG A 279 0.52 -12.96 -15.21
CA ARG A 279 1.40 -14.03 -14.76
C ARG A 279 2.76 -13.87 -15.42
N VAL A 280 3.82 -13.93 -14.62
CA VAL A 280 5.20 -13.84 -15.07
C VAL A 280 5.92 -15.13 -14.67
N GLU A 281 6.47 -15.82 -15.66
CA GLU A 281 7.32 -17.00 -15.48
C GLU A 281 8.78 -16.55 -15.46
N LEU A 282 9.54 -17.05 -14.49
CA LEU A 282 10.87 -16.53 -14.14
C LEU A 282 11.92 -17.64 -14.36
N GLU A 283 12.55 -17.59 -15.53
CA GLU A 283 13.44 -18.64 -16.05
C GLU A 283 14.93 -18.27 -15.98
N GLU A 284 15.26 -17.03 -15.62
CA GLU A 284 16.63 -16.54 -15.56
C GLU A 284 17.49 -17.40 -14.62
N ASP A 285 18.81 -17.43 -14.83
CA ASP A 285 19.74 -18.21 -14.00
C ASP A 285 20.06 -17.53 -12.66
N GLU A 286 20.26 -16.22 -12.67
CA GLU A 286 20.62 -15.45 -11.48
C GLU A 286 19.39 -14.96 -10.70
N GLU A 287 19.37 -15.19 -9.37
CA GLU A 287 18.23 -14.86 -8.50
C GLU A 287 17.82 -13.39 -8.57
N VAL A 288 18.77 -12.47 -8.76
CA VAL A 288 18.51 -11.03 -8.84
C VAL A 288 17.49 -10.67 -9.92
N TRP A 289 17.42 -11.44 -11.00
CA TRP A 289 16.46 -11.26 -12.09
C TRP A 289 15.11 -11.94 -11.85
N ARG A 290 15.04 -12.81 -10.83
CA ARG A 290 13.82 -13.48 -10.37
C ARG A 290 13.28 -12.88 -9.07
N GLN A 291 13.69 -11.65 -8.76
CA GLN A 291 13.14 -10.88 -7.66
C GLN A 291 11.93 -10.06 -8.14
N VAL A 292 10.84 -10.16 -7.39
CA VAL A 292 9.59 -9.43 -7.61
C VAL A 292 9.41 -8.46 -6.45
N CYS A 293 8.99 -7.24 -6.74
CA CYS A 293 8.68 -6.23 -5.75
C CYS A 293 7.16 -6.04 -5.65
N ILE A 294 6.61 -6.29 -4.46
CA ILE A 294 5.22 -6.05 -4.12
C ILE A 294 5.19 -4.95 -3.05
N ASP A 295 4.76 -3.74 -3.44
CA ASP A 295 4.68 -2.57 -2.54
C ASP A 295 5.96 -2.29 -1.72
N GLY A 296 7.13 -2.57 -2.31
CA GLY A 296 8.44 -2.41 -1.66
C GLY A 296 8.97 -3.64 -0.95
N LYS A 297 8.16 -4.68 -0.73
CA LYS A 297 8.61 -6.00 -0.27
C LYS A 297 9.26 -6.74 -1.44
N ILE A 298 10.47 -7.27 -1.25
CA ILE A 298 11.18 -8.03 -2.28
C ILE A 298 10.98 -9.53 -2.05
N ILE A 299 10.57 -10.25 -3.09
CA ILE A 299 10.30 -11.68 -3.06
C ILE A 299 11.23 -12.36 -4.05
N ALA A 300 12.03 -13.30 -3.57
CA ALA A 300 12.88 -14.15 -4.40
C ALA A 300 12.08 -15.37 -4.86
N VAL A 301 12.02 -15.58 -6.16
CA VAL A 301 11.32 -16.72 -6.77
C VAL A 301 12.33 -17.76 -7.26
N PRO A 302 12.10 -19.07 -7.01
CA PRO A 302 12.95 -20.13 -7.54
C PRO A 302 13.03 -20.10 -9.07
N LYS A 303 14.10 -20.66 -9.64
CA LYS A 303 14.23 -20.82 -11.09
C LYS A 303 13.11 -21.71 -11.63
N GLY A 304 12.47 -21.28 -12.73
CA GLY A 304 11.28 -21.94 -13.29
C GLY A 304 10.02 -21.70 -12.46
N GLY A 305 10.08 -20.80 -11.48
CA GLY A 305 8.94 -20.37 -10.68
C GLY A 305 8.15 -19.26 -11.38
N TRP A 306 7.11 -18.78 -10.71
CA TRP A 306 6.21 -17.78 -11.27
C TRP A 306 5.58 -16.91 -10.18
N VAL A 307 5.13 -15.73 -10.61
CA VAL A 307 4.22 -14.87 -9.85
C VAL A 307 2.98 -14.60 -10.70
N GLU A 308 1.80 -14.63 -10.08
CA GLU A 308 0.53 -14.24 -10.67
C GLU A 308 -0.08 -13.13 -9.83
N VAL A 309 -0.41 -12.01 -10.45
CA VAL A 309 -1.01 -10.84 -9.81
C VAL A 309 -2.41 -10.64 -10.34
N ARG A 310 -3.41 -10.54 -9.47
CA ARG A 310 -4.83 -10.34 -9.85
C ARG A 310 -5.48 -9.32 -8.92
N ILE A 311 -6.45 -8.56 -9.43
CA ILE A 311 -7.22 -7.66 -8.56
C ILE A 311 -8.02 -8.49 -7.56
N ASP A 312 -8.08 -8.05 -6.31
CA ASP A 312 -8.94 -8.69 -5.33
C ASP A 312 -10.41 -8.37 -5.61
N ALA A 313 -11.25 -9.41 -5.55
CA ALA A 313 -12.69 -9.25 -5.67
C ALA A 313 -13.31 -8.55 -4.44
N GLN A 314 -12.62 -8.55 -3.30
CA GLN A 314 -13.10 -8.02 -2.03
C GLN A 314 -12.11 -7.00 -1.46
N THR A 315 -12.62 -5.85 -1.02
CA THR A 315 -11.81 -4.87 -0.29
C THR A 315 -11.94 -5.08 1.21
N VAL A 316 -10.82 -4.95 1.93
CA VAL A 316 -10.75 -5.15 3.39
C VAL A 316 -10.73 -3.84 4.18
N ALA A 317 -10.58 -2.71 3.51
CA ALA A 317 -10.58 -1.40 4.13
C ALA A 317 -11.28 -0.39 3.22
N ASP A 318 -11.80 0.67 3.85
CA ASP A 318 -12.17 1.88 3.15
C ASP A 318 -11.12 2.95 3.44
N LEU A 319 -10.93 3.87 2.51
CA LEU A 319 -10.04 4.99 2.69
C LEU A 319 -10.73 6.31 2.37
N VAL A 320 -10.48 7.31 3.21
CA VAL A 320 -11.07 8.63 3.09
C VAL A 320 -10.34 9.44 2.04
N ARG A 321 -11.08 9.92 1.05
CA ARG A 321 -10.59 10.83 0.03
C ARG A 321 -11.57 11.96 -0.25
N ILE A 322 -11.09 13.04 -0.84
CA ILE A 322 -11.94 14.06 -1.43
C ILE A 322 -12.32 13.57 -2.84
N SER A 323 -13.61 13.57 -3.16
CA SER A 323 -14.04 13.38 -4.54
C SER A 323 -13.59 14.60 -5.34
N GLU A 324 -12.82 14.40 -6.41
CA GLU A 324 -12.60 15.46 -7.39
C GLU A 324 -13.98 15.93 -7.87
N SER A 325 -14.30 17.20 -7.60
CA SER A 325 -15.45 17.83 -8.25
C SER A 325 -15.11 17.83 -9.74
N GLY A 326 -15.98 17.23 -10.55
CA GLY A 326 -15.76 17.13 -11.98
C GLY A 326 -15.40 18.50 -12.56
N SER A 327 -14.24 18.56 -13.19
CA SER A 327 -13.87 19.60 -14.14
C SER A 327 -13.79 18.98 -15.54
#